data_AF-A0A9N9RJ30-F1
#
_entry.id   AF-A0A9N9RJ30-F1
#
_cell.length_a   1.000
_cell.length_b   1.000
_cell.length_c   1.000
_cell.angle_alpha   90.00
_cell.angle_beta   90.00
_cell.angle_gamma   90.00
#
_symmetry.space_group_name_H-M   'P 1'
#
loop_
_entity.id
_entity.type
_entity.pdbx_description
1 polymer ?
#
loop_
_entity_poly.entity_id
_entity_poly.type
_entity_poly.pdbx_seq_one_letter_code
_entity_poly.pdbx_strand_id
1 'polypeptide(L)'
;MWNKLFTILAIIAMATVSHSADLKCNWIDEFCTLPTITGVTNANEVINVVSKPANYVNTATTFMSFNYTVIYKIPVNVFNIFKNLNSFGLNYCPKLTLTTDAFINCDALKYIQISYTANITYVPEGFAQKCVNLLGVRLDYNGIDYVDKNAFKGLSKLQVIWLNGNRITCLHPDLFQNTLAIQVLYLQFNKITAIDQNLFRNLRIITSVNLSNNLITHLPPLIFPANPLQQFLIVFYINPIAAIKPDFCNTFANRPSTSLDSIKFQSGSCFPTSNTVYTITKQNCQTVASYFQGCYSKWTSAMSVVAQCEMPPMCISPELYMKFLEFMKTNP
;
A
#
# COMPACT_ATOMS: atom_id res chain seq x y z
N MET A 1 -25.84 -12.55 -18.49
CA MET A 1 -26.65 -12.73 -17.26
C MET A 1 -25.83 -12.83 -15.96
N TRP A 2 -24.49 -12.84 -16.00
CA TRP A 2 -23.66 -12.88 -14.78
C TRP A 2 -23.17 -11.51 -14.27
N ASN A 3 -23.38 -10.41 -15.02
CA ASN A 3 -23.03 -9.05 -14.58
C ASN A 3 -24.12 -8.35 -13.74
N LYS A 4 -25.28 -8.98 -13.53
CA LYS A 4 -26.34 -8.45 -12.65
C LYS A 4 -26.28 -8.98 -11.20
N LEU A 5 -25.49 -10.03 -10.92
CA LEU A 5 -25.34 -10.57 -9.55
C LEU A 5 -24.37 -9.76 -8.68
N PHE A 6 -23.36 -9.11 -9.28
CA PHE A 6 -22.41 -8.28 -8.51
C PHE A 6 -23.00 -6.94 -8.06
N THR A 7 -24.03 -6.44 -8.74
CA THR A 7 -24.74 -5.23 -8.33
C THR A 7 -25.77 -5.53 -7.23
N ILE A 8 -26.35 -6.73 -7.20
CA ILE A 8 -27.41 -7.10 -6.25
C ILE A 8 -26.84 -7.49 -4.86
N LEU A 9 -25.63 -8.06 -4.77
CA LEU A 9 -24.98 -8.31 -3.47
C LEU A 9 -24.33 -7.05 -2.85
N ALA A 10 -24.08 -6.00 -3.65
CA ALA A 10 -23.64 -4.70 -3.15
C ALA A 10 -24.81 -3.80 -2.68
N ILE A 11 -26.06 -4.17 -2.97
CA ILE A 11 -27.27 -3.39 -2.66
C ILE A 11 -28.01 -3.92 -1.42
N ILE A 12 -27.78 -5.18 -0.99
CA ILE A 12 -28.54 -5.81 0.12
C ILE A 12 -27.90 -5.59 1.52
N ALA A 13 -26.82 -4.81 1.63
CA ALA A 13 -26.34 -4.30 2.93
C ALA A 13 -26.54 -2.78 3.08
N MET A 14 -27.56 -2.21 2.41
CA MET A 14 -28.04 -0.86 2.68
C MET A 14 -29.02 -0.84 3.86
N ALA A 15 -28.94 0.25 4.63
CA ALA A 15 -30.05 0.92 5.34
C ALA A 15 -30.59 0.27 6.63
N THR A 16 -29.96 0.61 7.76
CA THR A 16 -30.44 1.69 8.66
C THR A 16 -29.17 2.26 9.32
N VAL A 17 -28.78 3.51 9.13
CA VAL A 17 -29.27 4.71 9.82
C VAL A 17 -28.95 5.95 8.96
N SER A 18 -29.85 6.91 9.08
CA SER A 18 -30.05 8.17 8.37
C SER A 18 -28.85 9.11 8.18
N HIS A 19 -28.98 9.91 7.12
CA HIS A 19 -28.37 11.22 6.87
C HIS A 19 -28.13 12.04 8.16
N SER A 20 -26.97 12.71 8.29
CA SER A 20 -26.92 14.12 8.69
C SER A 20 -25.50 14.74 8.66
N ALA A 21 -25.48 15.97 8.14
CA ALA A 21 -24.67 17.14 8.50
C ALA A 21 -23.13 17.10 8.52
N ASP A 22 -22.57 17.98 7.69
CA ASP A 22 -21.25 18.61 7.86
C ASP A 22 -21.02 19.13 9.29
N LEU A 23 -19.94 18.71 9.95
CA LEU A 23 -19.50 19.29 11.22
C LEU A 23 -17.98 19.46 11.28
N LYS A 24 -17.47 20.65 10.92
CA LYS A 24 -16.11 21.11 11.28
C LYS A 24 -16.11 21.45 12.78
N CYS A 25 -15.11 21.01 13.57
CA CYS A 25 -14.48 21.83 14.62
C CYS A 25 -13.35 21.13 15.43
N ASN A 26 -12.51 22.00 15.99
CA ASN A 26 -11.22 21.81 16.66
C ASN A 26 -11.34 21.34 18.12
N TRP A 27 -10.23 20.77 18.63
CA TRP A 27 -10.16 19.87 19.78
C TRP A 27 -9.46 20.50 21.00
N ILE A 28 -9.95 20.17 22.21
CA ILE A 28 -9.21 19.76 23.42
C ILE A 28 -10.26 19.26 24.46
N ASP A 29 -9.88 18.20 25.19
CA ASP A 29 -10.60 17.52 26.28
C ASP A 29 -11.80 16.61 25.91
N GLU A 30 -12.06 15.60 26.74
CA GLU A 30 -13.28 14.77 26.78
C GLU A 30 -13.42 13.56 25.82
N PHE A 31 -13.10 12.36 26.32
CA PHE A 31 -13.78 11.11 25.89
C PHE A 31 -15.29 11.11 26.29
N CYS A 32 -15.74 12.14 27.02
CA CYS A 32 -17.04 12.28 27.65
C CYS A 32 -18.06 13.14 26.88
N THR A 33 -17.70 13.72 25.72
CA THR A 33 -18.62 14.56 24.93
C THR A 33 -18.58 14.27 23.43
N LEU A 34 -18.30 13.03 23.02
CA LEU A 34 -18.60 12.58 21.65
C LEU A 34 -20.14 12.63 21.45
N PRO A 35 -20.73 13.59 20.72
CA PRO A 35 -22.16 13.53 20.40
C PRO A 35 -22.40 12.54 19.24
N THR A 36 -21.35 11.88 18.73
CA THR A 36 -21.35 11.15 17.46
C THR A 36 -20.79 9.73 17.56
N ILE A 37 -20.36 9.26 18.74
CA ILE A 37 -20.19 7.82 19.01
C ILE A 37 -21.14 7.44 20.15
N THR A 38 -22.44 7.45 19.85
CA THR A 38 -23.48 6.86 20.72
C THR A 38 -23.41 5.34 20.75
N GLY A 39 -22.47 4.76 20.00
CA GLY A 39 -22.29 3.33 19.83
C GLY A 39 -21.09 2.96 18.99
N VAL A 40 -20.29 2.00 19.47
CA VAL A 40 -19.45 1.18 18.60
C VAL A 40 -20.22 -0.09 18.29
N THR A 41 -20.55 -0.33 17.03
CA THR A 41 -21.14 -1.61 16.63
C THR A 41 -20.05 -2.68 16.60
N ASN A 42 -20.13 -3.64 17.53
CA ASN A 42 -19.67 -4.99 17.23
C ASN A 42 -20.80 -5.68 16.43
N ALA A 43 -20.54 -6.82 15.78
CA ALA A 43 -21.54 -7.51 14.95
C ALA A 43 -22.90 -7.78 15.65
N ASN A 44 -22.98 -7.63 16.99
CA ASN A 44 -24.15 -7.93 17.82
C ASN A 44 -24.54 -6.84 18.86
N GLU A 45 -23.79 -5.75 19.07
CA GLU A 45 -24.06 -4.76 20.13
C GLU A 45 -23.52 -3.35 19.82
N VAL A 46 -24.24 -2.33 20.32
CA VAL A 46 -23.89 -0.90 20.29
C VAL A 46 -23.21 -0.52 21.61
N ILE A 47 -21.88 -0.35 21.61
CA ILE A 47 -21.13 0.03 22.83
C ILE A 47 -21.21 1.55 23.00
N ASN A 48 -22.08 2.01 23.90
CA ASN A 48 -22.16 3.42 24.27
C ASN A 48 -21.02 3.76 25.27
N VAL A 49 -19.97 4.41 24.78
CA VAL A 49 -18.75 4.71 25.56
C VAL A 49 -18.96 5.89 26.51
N VAL A 50 -19.91 6.78 26.19
CA VAL A 50 -20.13 8.06 26.89
C VAL A 50 -20.76 7.87 28.28
N SER A 51 -21.39 6.72 28.55
CA SER A 51 -22.02 6.39 29.84
C SER A 51 -21.13 5.57 30.78
N LYS A 52 -19.86 5.35 30.43
CA LYS A 52 -18.93 4.50 31.19
C LYS A 52 -18.00 5.34 32.07
N PRO A 53 -17.58 4.82 33.25
CA PRO A 53 -16.66 5.54 34.13
C PRO A 53 -15.29 5.75 33.48
N ALA A 54 -14.55 6.76 33.95
CA ALA A 54 -13.27 7.19 33.35
C ALA A 54 -12.19 6.09 33.30
N ASN A 55 -12.29 5.04 34.13
CA ASN A 55 -11.40 3.89 34.16
C ASN A 55 -11.98 2.65 33.45
N TYR A 56 -13.03 2.81 32.64
CA TYR A 56 -13.65 1.71 31.94
C TYR A 56 -12.68 1.04 30.96
N VAL A 57 -12.58 -0.28 31.09
CA VAL A 57 -11.80 -1.14 30.19
C VAL A 57 -12.74 -2.18 29.59
N ASN A 58 -12.69 -2.31 28.27
CA ASN A 58 -13.37 -3.34 27.52
C ASN A 58 -12.37 -4.40 27.05
N THR A 59 -12.50 -5.61 27.60
CA THR A 59 -11.69 -6.78 27.25
C THR A 59 -12.44 -7.78 26.36
N ALA A 60 -13.75 -7.59 26.15
CA ALA A 60 -14.57 -8.50 25.34
C ALA A 60 -14.48 -8.19 23.83
N THR A 61 -14.34 -6.91 23.48
CA THR A 61 -14.34 -6.47 22.09
C THR A 61 -12.98 -6.69 21.44
N THR A 62 -12.98 -7.55 20.42
CA THR A 62 -11.79 -7.89 19.63
C THR A 62 -11.81 -7.29 18.22
N PHE A 63 -12.97 -6.75 17.79
CA PHE A 63 -13.15 -6.07 16.51
C PHE A 63 -13.99 -4.80 16.70
N MET A 64 -13.60 -3.73 16.01
CA MET A 64 -14.27 -2.44 16.03
C MET A 64 -14.24 -1.83 14.64
N SER A 65 -15.36 -1.26 14.20
CA SER A 65 -15.48 -0.61 12.90
C SER A 65 -16.30 0.68 12.99
N PHE A 66 -15.78 1.73 12.35
CA PHE A 66 -16.44 3.01 12.11
C PHE A 66 -16.68 3.23 10.62
N ASN A 67 -16.83 2.15 9.85
CA ASN A 67 -17.01 2.25 8.41
C ASN A 67 -18.23 3.11 8.05
N TYR A 68 -18.14 3.85 6.94
CA TYR A 68 -19.20 4.73 6.43
C TYR A 68 -19.59 5.89 7.37
N THR A 69 -18.67 6.33 8.24
CA THR A 69 -18.89 7.48 9.13
C THR A 69 -18.12 8.72 8.65
N VAL A 70 -18.48 9.90 9.17
CA VAL A 70 -17.83 11.18 8.84
C VAL A 70 -16.69 11.55 9.81
N ILE A 71 -16.01 10.55 10.36
CA ILE A 71 -14.94 10.77 11.33
C ILE A 71 -13.75 11.51 10.70
N TYR A 72 -13.22 12.50 11.42
CA TYR A 72 -12.11 13.35 10.96
C TYR A 72 -10.74 12.81 11.37
N LYS A 73 -10.67 12.22 12.56
CA LYS A 73 -9.48 11.55 13.08
C LYS A 73 -9.86 10.47 14.06
N ILE A 74 -8.96 9.52 14.23
CA ILE A 74 -9.11 8.43 15.19
C ILE A 74 -9.03 9.02 16.60
N PRO A 75 -9.94 8.65 17.53
CA PRO A 75 -9.88 9.18 18.89
C PRO A 75 -8.58 8.76 19.58
N VAL A 76 -7.85 9.75 20.10
CA VAL A 76 -6.65 9.51 20.93
C VAL A 76 -7.06 8.63 22.10
N ASN A 77 -6.21 7.67 22.50
CA ASN A 77 -6.48 6.74 23.61
C ASN A 77 -7.61 5.72 23.37
N VAL A 78 -8.19 5.59 22.16
CA VAL A 78 -9.22 4.55 21.91
C VAL A 78 -8.73 3.15 22.29
N PHE A 79 -7.46 2.84 22.05
CA PHE A 79 -6.85 1.56 22.42
C PHE A 79 -6.54 1.41 23.92
N ASN A 80 -6.65 2.47 24.72
CA ASN A 80 -6.61 2.35 26.18
C ASN A 80 -7.86 1.69 26.72
N ILE A 81 -9.01 1.94 26.08
CA ILE A 81 -10.30 1.39 26.50
C ILE A 81 -10.42 -0.06 26.03
N PHE A 82 -10.13 -0.33 24.76
CA PHE A 82 -10.35 -1.65 24.15
C PHE A 82 -9.06 -2.48 24.13
N LYS A 83 -8.70 -3.04 25.30
CA LYS A 83 -7.39 -3.70 25.51
C LYS A 83 -7.17 -4.97 24.69
N ASN A 84 -8.23 -5.65 24.29
CA ASN A 84 -8.15 -6.87 23.47
C ASN A 84 -8.54 -6.62 22.01
N LEU A 85 -8.55 -5.37 21.57
CA LEU A 85 -8.93 -5.01 20.21
C LEU A 85 -7.87 -5.48 19.20
N ASN A 86 -8.21 -6.49 18.42
CA ASN A 86 -7.32 -7.12 17.45
C ASN A 86 -7.47 -6.54 16.05
N SER A 87 -8.64 -5.97 15.71
CA SER A 87 -8.91 -5.44 14.38
C SER A 87 -9.73 -4.16 14.43
N PHE A 88 -9.29 -3.16 13.67
CA PHE A 88 -9.87 -1.81 13.66
C PHE A 88 -10.15 -1.33 12.23
N GLY A 89 -11.40 -0.96 11.95
CA GLY A 89 -11.88 -0.58 10.61
C GLY A 89 -12.42 0.85 10.52
N LEU A 90 -12.05 1.55 9.44
CA LEU A 90 -12.41 2.94 9.12
C LEU A 90 -12.64 3.13 7.61
N ASN A 91 -13.21 2.12 6.96
CA ASN A 91 -13.45 2.16 5.52
C ASN A 91 -14.53 3.20 5.19
N TYR A 92 -14.44 3.84 4.03
CA TYR A 92 -15.44 4.83 3.58
C TYR A 92 -15.66 5.98 4.58
N CYS A 93 -14.59 6.45 5.22
CA CYS A 93 -14.58 7.64 6.06
C CYS A 93 -14.01 8.84 5.30
N PRO A 94 -14.82 9.65 4.60
CA PRO A 94 -14.32 10.62 3.60
C PRO A 94 -13.55 11.79 4.20
N LYS A 95 -13.73 12.08 5.49
CA LYS A 95 -13.08 13.21 6.18
C LYS A 95 -11.89 12.79 7.04
N LEU A 96 -11.58 11.49 7.06
CA LEU A 96 -10.51 10.96 7.90
C LEU A 96 -9.15 11.47 7.45
N THR A 97 -8.33 11.82 8.42
CA THR A 97 -6.90 12.14 8.26
C THR A 97 -6.08 11.13 9.07
N LEU A 98 -4.90 10.76 8.56
CA LEU A 98 -3.95 9.94 9.32
C LEU A 98 -3.10 10.82 10.21
N THR A 99 -3.13 10.53 11.51
CA THR A 99 -2.28 11.15 12.51
C THR A 99 -1.57 10.05 13.31
N THR A 100 -0.34 10.34 13.78
CA THR A 100 0.50 9.38 14.51
C THR A 100 0.10 9.23 15.98
N ASP A 101 -0.58 10.22 16.54
CA ASP A 101 -0.99 10.31 17.95
C ASP A 101 -2.10 9.33 18.34
N ALA A 102 -2.89 8.87 17.38
CA ALA A 102 -4.01 7.98 17.65
C ALA A 102 -3.61 6.52 17.91
N PHE A 103 -2.51 6.06 17.32
CA PHE A 103 -2.03 4.68 17.42
C PHE A 103 -1.05 4.51 18.58
N ILE A 104 -1.51 4.82 19.79
CA ILE A 104 -0.79 4.61 21.06
C ILE A 104 -1.45 3.51 21.88
N ASN A 105 -0.66 2.74 22.63
CA ASN A 105 -1.13 1.64 23.50
C ASN A 105 -2.00 0.59 22.78
N CYS A 106 -1.69 0.31 21.51
CA CYS A 106 -2.40 -0.60 20.61
C CYS A 106 -1.75 -1.99 20.53
N ASP A 107 -1.21 -2.51 21.65
CA ASP A 107 -0.41 -3.74 21.65
C ASP A 107 -1.19 -5.00 21.24
N ALA A 108 -2.52 -5.02 21.40
CA ALA A 108 -3.34 -6.14 20.93
C ALA A 108 -3.62 -6.09 19.42
N LEU A 109 -3.47 -4.92 18.78
CA LEU A 109 -3.92 -4.70 17.42
C LEU A 109 -3.10 -5.52 16.42
N LYS A 110 -3.81 -6.29 15.60
CA LYS A 110 -3.26 -7.15 14.54
C LYS A 110 -3.56 -6.59 13.16
N TYR A 111 -4.72 -5.94 12.98
CA TYR A 111 -5.16 -5.45 11.69
C TYR A 111 -5.72 -4.04 11.77
N ILE A 112 -5.26 -3.18 10.85
CA ILE A 112 -5.83 -1.85 10.59
C ILE A 112 -6.41 -1.87 9.19
N GLN A 113 -7.66 -1.43 9.04
CA GLN A 113 -8.35 -1.33 7.76
C GLN A 113 -8.86 0.09 7.55
N ILE A 114 -8.26 0.78 6.59
CA ILE A 114 -8.63 2.14 6.20
C ILE A 114 -8.63 2.21 4.68
N SER A 115 -9.76 1.83 4.07
CA SER A 115 -9.92 1.78 2.62
C SER A 115 -11.00 2.76 2.15
N TYR A 116 -10.94 3.22 0.90
CA TYR A 116 -11.98 4.10 0.32
C TYR A 116 -12.16 5.42 1.09
N THR A 117 -11.07 5.96 1.63
CA THR A 117 -11.01 7.24 2.34
C THR A 117 -10.24 8.26 1.50
N ALA A 118 -10.97 8.99 0.65
CA ALA A 118 -10.39 9.82 -0.41
C ALA A 118 -9.41 10.91 0.07
N ASN A 119 -9.49 11.33 1.34
CA ASN A 119 -8.66 12.41 1.88
C ASN A 119 -7.28 11.93 2.40
N ILE A 120 -7.02 10.62 2.44
CA ILE A 120 -5.69 10.11 2.81
C ILE A 120 -4.80 10.14 1.58
N THR A 121 -3.96 11.17 1.49
CA THR A 121 -2.99 11.38 0.38
C THR A 121 -1.54 11.07 0.77
N TYR A 122 -1.27 10.92 2.06
CA TYR A 122 0.07 10.69 2.61
C TYR A 122 0.02 9.71 3.78
N VAL A 123 0.97 8.77 3.82
CA VAL A 123 1.20 7.92 5.00
C VAL A 123 2.43 8.45 5.76
N PRO A 124 2.25 9.01 6.98
CA PRO A 124 3.32 9.65 7.72
C PRO A 124 4.35 8.68 8.30
N GLU A 125 5.54 9.19 8.63
CA GLU A 125 6.56 8.43 9.38
C GLU A 125 5.93 7.80 10.62
N GLY A 126 6.10 6.49 10.77
CA GLY A 126 5.71 5.77 11.98
C GLY A 126 4.24 5.89 12.34
N PHE A 127 3.33 6.04 11.37
CA PHE A 127 1.89 6.29 11.63
C PHE A 127 1.27 5.32 12.65
N ALA A 128 1.74 4.07 12.71
CA ALA A 128 1.34 3.07 13.69
C ALA A 128 2.53 2.46 14.46
N GLN A 129 3.64 3.18 14.61
CA GLN A 129 4.91 2.63 15.14
C GLN A 129 4.77 1.93 16.50
N LYS A 130 3.81 2.35 17.34
CA LYS A 130 3.59 1.74 18.66
C LYS A 130 2.74 0.47 18.62
N CYS A 131 2.08 0.15 17.50
CA CYS A 131 1.31 -1.09 17.35
C CYS A 131 2.22 -2.25 16.93
N VAL A 132 3.15 -2.63 17.81
CA VAL A 132 4.26 -3.58 17.55
C VAL A 132 3.82 -4.99 17.16
N ASN A 133 2.54 -5.30 17.34
CA ASN A 133 1.94 -6.60 17.08
C ASN A 133 1.12 -6.67 15.79
N LEU A 134 1.10 -5.60 15.00
CA LEU A 134 0.41 -5.57 13.71
C LEU A 134 0.94 -6.63 12.75
N LEU A 135 0.00 -7.33 12.12
CA LEU A 135 0.22 -8.34 11.10
C LEU A 135 -0.21 -7.84 9.71
N GLY A 136 -1.22 -6.98 9.64
CA GLY A 136 -1.70 -6.45 8.37
C GLY A 136 -2.16 -5.00 8.44
N VAL A 137 -1.78 -4.23 7.43
CA VAL A 137 -2.20 -2.83 7.26
C VAL A 137 -2.84 -2.69 5.88
N ARG A 138 -4.11 -2.31 5.89
CA ARG A 138 -4.91 -2.11 4.69
C ARG A 138 -5.19 -0.62 4.47
N LEU A 139 -4.61 -0.09 3.40
CA LEU A 139 -4.66 1.31 2.96
C LEU A 139 -5.05 1.41 1.47
N ASP A 140 -5.78 0.41 0.95
CA ASP A 140 -6.16 0.33 -0.45
C ASP A 140 -7.31 1.28 -0.82
N TYR A 141 -7.34 1.69 -2.09
CA TYR A 141 -8.38 2.57 -2.63
C TYR A 141 -8.53 3.90 -1.90
N ASN A 142 -7.42 4.48 -1.44
CA ASN A 142 -7.38 5.85 -0.95
C ASN A 142 -6.82 6.80 -2.02
N GLY A 143 -6.48 8.02 -1.63
CA GLY A 143 -5.83 9.01 -2.49
C GLY A 143 -4.31 9.05 -2.34
N ILE A 144 -3.65 7.99 -1.84
CA ILE A 144 -2.26 8.08 -1.39
C ILE A 144 -1.33 8.37 -2.56
N ASP A 145 -0.67 9.52 -2.52
CA ASP A 145 0.33 9.96 -3.49
C ASP A 145 1.75 9.58 -3.02
N TYR A 146 1.99 9.63 -1.71
CA TYR A 146 3.30 9.39 -1.11
C TYR A 146 3.21 8.55 0.18
N VAL A 147 4.17 7.64 0.35
CA VAL A 147 4.36 6.83 1.55
C VAL A 147 5.74 7.17 2.09
N ASP A 148 5.79 7.65 3.34
CA ASP A 148 7.07 7.99 3.96
C ASP A 148 8.02 6.78 4.01
N LYS A 149 9.31 7.00 3.80
CA LYS A 149 10.32 5.92 3.87
C LYS A 149 10.33 5.20 5.22
N ASN A 150 9.85 5.85 6.28
CA ASN A 150 9.73 5.32 7.63
C ASN A 150 8.26 5.07 8.04
N ALA A 151 7.31 5.05 7.11
CA ALA A 151 5.89 4.86 7.41
C ALA A 151 5.62 3.61 8.26
N PHE A 152 6.31 2.51 7.96
CA PHE A 152 6.14 1.21 8.64
C PHE A 152 7.22 0.93 9.70
N LYS A 153 7.95 1.96 10.15
CA LYS A 153 8.95 1.83 11.22
C LYS A 153 8.33 1.23 12.48
N GLY A 154 9.03 0.29 13.11
CA GLY A 154 8.57 -0.39 14.34
C GLY A 154 7.60 -1.56 14.11
N LEU A 155 7.06 -1.74 12.90
CA LEU A 155 6.11 -2.80 12.58
C LEU A 155 6.81 -4.12 12.19
N SER A 156 7.65 -4.65 13.08
CA SER A 156 8.52 -5.80 12.79
C SER A 156 7.78 -7.11 12.49
N LYS A 157 6.52 -7.24 12.94
CA LYS A 157 5.65 -8.41 12.70
C LYS A 157 4.73 -8.25 11.48
N LEU A 158 4.81 -7.13 10.76
CA LEU A 158 3.93 -6.85 9.63
C LEU A 158 4.17 -7.85 8.50
N GLN A 159 3.11 -8.56 8.09
CA GLN A 159 3.16 -9.63 7.09
C GLN A 159 2.56 -9.20 5.76
N VAL A 160 1.55 -8.34 5.77
CA VAL A 160 0.81 -7.97 4.57
C VAL A 160 0.46 -6.48 4.56
N ILE A 161 0.67 -5.86 3.40
CA ILE A 161 0.36 -4.46 3.15
C ILE A 161 -0.49 -4.36 1.89
N TRP A 162 -1.66 -3.72 2.02
CA TRP A 162 -2.49 -3.34 0.88
C TRP A 162 -2.35 -1.84 0.63
N LEU A 163 -1.75 -1.49 -0.51
CA LEU A 163 -1.60 -0.13 -1.03
C LEU A 163 -2.17 -0.02 -2.45
N ASN A 164 -2.89 -1.03 -2.93
CA ASN A 164 -3.47 -1.04 -4.27
C ASN A 164 -4.58 0.01 -4.43
N GLY A 165 -4.80 0.49 -5.65
CA GLY A 165 -5.87 1.46 -5.94
C GLY A 165 -5.58 2.87 -5.42
N ASN A 166 -4.31 3.24 -5.24
CA ASN A 166 -3.89 4.58 -4.82
C ASN A 166 -3.30 5.36 -6.00
N ARG A 167 -2.60 6.47 -5.72
CA ARG A 167 -1.98 7.35 -6.72
C ARG A 167 -0.45 7.38 -6.61
N ILE A 168 0.13 6.35 -5.99
CA ILE A 168 1.56 6.27 -5.69
C ILE A 168 2.35 6.27 -7.00
N THR A 169 3.27 7.22 -7.15
CA THR A 169 4.11 7.35 -8.36
C THR A 169 5.47 6.67 -8.22
N CYS A 170 5.95 6.49 -6.99
CA CYS A 170 7.20 5.83 -6.71
C CYS A 170 7.26 5.34 -5.25
N LEU A 171 8.20 4.44 -4.93
CA LEU A 171 8.44 3.92 -3.58
C LEU A 171 9.89 4.18 -3.19
N HIS A 172 10.13 4.70 -1.98
CA HIS A 172 11.48 4.94 -1.50
C HIS A 172 12.26 3.61 -1.35
N PRO A 173 13.55 3.55 -1.73
CA PRO A 173 14.34 2.31 -1.68
C PRO A 173 14.37 1.62 -0.30
N ASP A 174 14.34 2.43 0.76
CA ASP A 174 14.35 1.96 2.15
C ASP A 174 12.97 1.80 2.80
N LEU A 175 11.86 1.91 2.04
CA LEU A 175 10.50 1.89 2.59
C LEU A 175 10.22 0.67 3.49
N PHE A 176 10.78 -0.49 3.13
CA PHE A 176 10.58 -1.76 3.83
C PHE A 176 11.78 -2.19 4.67
N GLN A 177 12.74 -1.29 4.95
CA GLN A 177 13.99 -1.65 5.62
C GLN A 177 13.79 -2.25 7.03
N ASN A 178 12.70 -1.90 7.72
CA ASN A 178 12.40 -2.30 9.10
C ASN A 178 11.31 -3.39 9.22
N THR A 179 10.74 -3.85 8.10
CA THR A 179 9.58 -4.75 8.07
C THR A 179 9.96 -6.12 7.52
N LEU A 180 10.81 -6.83 8.26
CA LEU A 180 11.44 -8.07 7.82
C LEU A 180 10.47 -9.25 7.66
N ALA A 181 9.29 -9.16 8.26
CA ALA A 181 8.27 -10.22 8.25
C ALA A 181 7.26 -10.13 7.08
N ILE A 182 7.43 -9.18 6.15
CA ILE A 182 6.50 -9.02 5.04
C ILE A 182 6.55 -10.26 4.13
N GLN A 183 5.37 -10.80 3.85
CA GLN A 183 5.13 -11.93 2.95
C GLN A 183 4.45 -11.47 1.65
N VAL A 184 3.53 -10.51 1.75
CA VAL A 184 2.70 -10.10 0.61
C VAL A 184 2.57 -8.58 0.51
N LEU A 185 2.79 -8.05 -0.70
CA LEU A 185 2.58 -6.64 -1.04
C LEU A 185 1.58 -6.50 -2.18
N TYR A 186 0.51 -5.74 -1.95
CA TYR A 186 -0.43 -5.34 -3.00
C TYR A 186 -0.21 -3.87 -3.37
N LEU A 187 0.31 -3.65 -4.57
CA LEU A 187 0.66 -2.34 -5.13
C LEU A 187 -0.03 -2.09 -6.49
N GLN A 188 -0.91 -2.98 -6.93
CA GLN A 188 -1.58 -2.87 -8.21
C GLN A 188 -2.53 -1.66 -8.28
N PHE A 189 -2.84 -1.17 -9.47
CA PHE A 189 -3.70 0.02 -9.67
C PHE A 189 -3.11 1.27 -8.96
N ASN A 190 -1.84 1.55 -9.23
CA ASN A 190 -1.16 2.77 -8.81
C ASN A 190 -0.59 3.48 -10.06
N LYS A 191 0.28 4.47 -9.86
CA LYS A 191 0.96 5.21 -10.94
C LYS A 191 2.47 5.00 -10.91
N ILE A 192 2.94 3.87 -10.38
CA ILE A 192 4.36 3.60 -10.15
C ILE A 192 5.06 3.54 -11.51
N THR A 193 6.13 4.31 -11.69
CA THR A 193 6.87 4.39 -12.96
C THR A 193 8.15 3.57 -12.98
N ALA A 194 8.73 3.32 -11.81
CA ALA A 194 9.97 2.57 -11.65
C ALA A 194 10.02 1.89 -10.28
N ILE A 195 10.87 0.86 -10.17
CA ILE A 195 11.16 0.15 -8.93
C ILE A 195 12.66 0.24 -8.68
N ASP A 196 13.04 0.70 -7.49
CA ASP A 196 14.44 0.68 -7.09
C ASP A 196 14.93 -0.75 -6.84
N GLN A 197 16.16 -1.03 -7.26
CA GLN A 197 16.78 -2.35 -7.11
C GLN A 197 16.97 -2.80 -5.65
N ASN A 198 16.90 -1.86 -4.69
CA ASN A 198 17.03 -2.13 -3.27
C ASN A 198 15.69 -2.32 -2.55
N LEU A 199 14.55 -2.03 -3.19
CA LEU A 199 13.25 -1.95 -2.51
C LEU A 199 12.89 -3.22 -1.72
N PHE A 200 13.23 -4.40 -2.26
CA PHE A 200 12.91 -5.70 -1.66
C PHE A 200 14.09 -6.38 -0.97
N ARG A 201 15.27 -5.74 -0.91
CA ARG A 201 16.54 -6.40 -0.49
C ARG A 201 16.47 -7.06 0.88
N ASN A 202 15.75 -6.44 1.82
CA ASN A 202 15.67 -6.89 3.22
C ASN A 202 14.48 -7.82 3.51
N LEU A 203 13.61 -8.08 2.53
CA LEU A 203 12.38 -8.85 2.73
C LEU A 203 12.65 -10.35 2.63
N ARG A 204 13.15 -10.96 3.70
CA ARG A 204 13.68 -12.34 3.67
C ARG A 204 12.63 -13.44 3.50
N ILE A 205 11.37 -13.15 3.78
CA ILE A 205 10.27 -14.12 3.71
C ILE A 205 9.15 -13.67 2.76
N ILE A 206 9.43 -12.69 1.90
CA ILE A 206 8.44 -12.25 0.92
C ILE A 206 8.20 -13.34 -0.12
N THR A 207 6.94 -13.58 -0.40
CA THR A 207 6.49 -14.60 -1.35
C THR A 207 5.77 -14.01 -2.54
N SER A 208 5.14 -12.84 -2.38
CA SER A 208 4.31 -12.25 -3.44
C SER A 208 4.33 -10.72 -3.45
N VAL A 209 4.54 -10.15 -4.64
CA VAL A 209 4.35 -8.73 -4.93
C VAL A 209 3.47 -8.57 -6.17
N ASN A 210 2.40 -7.80 -6.06
CA ASN A 210 1.57 -7.44 -7.21
C ASN A 210 1.73 -5.96 -7.57
N LEU A 211 2.31 -5.69 -8.74
CA LEU A 211 2.54 -4.37 -9.32
C LEU A 211 1.74 -4.18 -10.62
N SER A 212 0.70 -4.98 -10.84
CA SER A 212 -0.11 -4.89 -12.05
C SER A 212 -0.83 -3.54 -12.18
N ASN A 213 -1.19 -3.10 -13.38
CA ASN A 213 -1.86 -1.81 -13.61
C ASN A 213 -1.08 -0.64 -12.98
N ASN A 214 0.16 -0.48 -13.43
CA ASN A 214 1.04 0.63 -13.09
C ASN A 214 1.65 1.19 -14.39
N LEU A 215 2.60 2.12 -14.25
CA LEU A 215 3.28 2.79 -15.36
C LEU A 215 4.75 2.34 -15.48
N ILE A 216 5.06 1.12 -15.04
CA ILE A 216 6.43 0.61 -14.99
C ILE A 216 6.90 0.29 -16.40
N THR A 217 8.01 0.90 -16.79
CA THR A 217 8.54 0.77 -18.15
C THR A 217 9.69 -0.25 -18.25
N HIS A 218 10.37 -0.55 -17.13
CA HIS A 218 11.55 -1.43 -17.08
C HIS A 218 11.58 -2.28 -15.81
N LEU A 219 12.19 -3.46 -15.93
CA LEU A 219 12.51 -4.29 -14.78
C LEU A 219 13.88 -3.88 -14.19
N PRO A 220 14.00 -3.73 -12.85
CA PRO A 220 15.28 -3.44 -12.21
C PRO A 220 16.26 -4.63 -12.32
N PRO A 221 17.58 -4.37 -12.35
CA PRO A 221 18.60 -5.41 -12.50
C PRO A 221 18.72 -6.32 -11.27
N LEU A 222 18.33 -5.85 -10.09
CA LEU A 222 18.18 -6.66 -8.87
C LEU A 222 16.74 -6.52 -8.38
N ILE A 223 15.93 -7.56 -8.58
CA ILE A 223 14.50 -7.54 -8.22
C ILE A 223 14.17 -8.55 -7.12
N PHE A 224 15.02 -9.55 -6.91
CA PHE A 224 14.74 -10.61 -5.96
C PHE A 224 15.23 -10.28 -4.55
N PRO A 225 14.49 -10.68 -3.50
CA PRO A 225 14.88 -10.45 -2.10
C PRO A 225 16.16 -11.21 -1.73
N ALA A 226 16.90 -10.84 -0.68
CA ALA A 226 18.19 -11.49 -0.38
C ALA A 226 18.12 -13.01 -0.11
N ASN A 227 16.96 -13.59 0.23
CA ASN A 227 16.84 -15.03 0.51
C ASN A 227 16.65 -15.84 -0.80
N PRO A 228 17.61 -16.69 -1.19
CA PRO A 228 17.54 -17.46 -2.43
C PRO A 228 16.70 -18.74 -2.34
N LEU A 229 16.26 -19.14 -1.14
CA LEU A 229 15.55 -20.41 -0.89
C LEU A 229 14.02 -20.26 -0.82
N GLN A 230 13.51 -19.03 -0.75
CA GLN A 230 12.09 -18.75 -0.68
C GLN A 230 11.53 -18.59 -2.10
N GLN A 231 10.39 -19.23 -2.41
CA GLN A 231 9.67 -18.95 -3.64
C GLN A 231 9.11 -17.52 -3.61
N PHE A 232 9.49 -16.73 -4.60
CA PHE A 232 9.03 -15.36 -4.79
C PHE A 232 8.36 -15.17 -6.15
N LEU A 233 7.13 -14.69 -6.13
CA LEU A 233 6.35 -14.29 -7.30
C LEU A 233 6.21 -12.77 -7.33
N ILE A 234 6.56 -12.16 -8.46
CA ILE A 234 6.28 -10.75 -8.72
C ILE A 234 5.53 -10.59 -10.05
N VAL A 235 4.45 -9.80 -10.02
CA VAL A 235 3.50 -9.68 -11.13
C VAL A 235 3.40 -8.23 -11.60
N PHE A 236 3.54 -8.03 -12.91
CA PHE A 236 3.52 -6.73 -13.60
C PHE A 236 2.48 -6.66 -14.73
N TYR A 237 1.35 -7.39 -14.64
CA TYR A 237 0.34 -7.33 -15.71
C TYR A 237 -0.11 -5.90 -15.98
N ILE A 238 -0.36 -5.56 -17.24
CA ILE A 238 -0.85 -4.22 -17.62
C ILE A 238 0.14 -3.14 -17.11
N ASN A 239 1.38 -3.23 -17.57
CA ASN A 239 2.40 -2.19 -17.43
C ASN A 239 3.02 -1.91 -18.80
N PRO A 240 3.45 -0.68 -19.09
CA PRO A 240 4.12 -0.32 -20.34
C PRO A 240 5.58 -0.79 -20.39
N ILE A 241 5.86 -2.05 -20.02
CA ILE A 241 7.21 -2.61 -20.05
C ILE A 241 7.69 -2.63 -21.50
N ALA A 242 8.59 -1.71 -21.82
CA ALA A 242 9.10 -1.50 -23.16
C ALA A 242 10.36 -2.33 -23.40
N ALA A 243 11.12 -2.63 -22.34
CA ALA A 243 12.34 -3.40 -22.50
C ALA A 243 12.77 -4.15 -21.24
N ILE A 244 13.54 -5.22 -21.47
CA ILE A 244 14.27 -5.96 -20.44
C ILE A 244 15.75 -5.74 -20.73
N LYS A 245 16.53 -5.31 -19.72
CA LYS A 245 17.97 -5.10 -19.90
C LYS A 245 18.68 -6.43 -20.26
N PRO A 246 19.73 -6.41 -21.10
CA PRO A 246 20.46 -7.63 -21.46
C PRO A 246 21.04 -8.39 -20.27
N ASP A 247 21.48 -7.67 -19.23
CA ASP A 247 22.04 -8.22 -18.00
C ASP A 247 20.98 -8.63 -16.98
N PHE A 248 19.69 -8.44 -17.27
CA PHE A 248 18.59 -8.74 -16.34
C PHE A 248 18.67 -10.17 -15.80
N CYS A 249 19.03 -11.15 -16.63
CA CYS A 249 19.11 -12.54 -16.20
C CYS A 249 20.18 -12.80 -15.13
N ASN A 250 21.12 -11.88 -14.91
CA ASN A 250 22.07 -11.94 -13.80
C ASN A 250 21.37 -11.84 -12.44
N THR A 251 20.14 -11.32 -12.38
CA THR A 251 19.31 -11.32 -11.16
C THR A 251 19.08 -12.75 -10.61
N PHE A 252 19.11 -13.77 -11.48
CA PHE A 252 19.00 -15.18 -11.08
C PHE A 252 20.33 -15.86 -10.73
N ALA A 253 21.47 -15.18 -10.84
CA ALA A 253 22.79 -15.80 -10.69
C ALA A 253 22.94 -16.51 -9.33
N ASN A 254 22.47 -15.87 -8.27
CA ASN A 254 22.53 -16.38 -6.89
C ASN A 254 21.36 -17.30 -6.50
N ARG A 255 20.48 -17.65 -7.45
CA ARG A 255 19.34 -18.56 -7.21
C ARG A 255 19.74 -20.00 -7.47
N PRO A 256 19.25 -21.01 -6.72
CA PRO A 256 19.47 -22.41 -7.08
C PRO A 256 18.77 -22.75 -8.42
N SER A 257 19.21 -23.82 -9.09
CA SER A 257 18.57 -24.32 -10.32
C SER A 257 17.11 -24.77 -10.09
N THR A 258 16.78 -25.16 -8.86
CA THR A 258 15.44 -25.54 -8.38
C THR A 258 14.58 -24.35 -7.96
N SER A 259 15.08 -23.11 -8.07
CA SER A 259 14.31 -21.91 -7.70
C SER A 259 12.99 -21.86 -8.48
N LEU A 260 11.91 -21.60 -7.76
CA LEU A 260 10.57 -21.36 -8.27
C LEU A 260 10.24 -19.86 -8.38
N ASP A 261 11.27 -19.01 -8.28
CA ASP A 261 11.12 -17.57 -8.45
C ASP A 261 10.62 -17.26 -9.85
N SER A 262 9.59 -16.44 -9.92
CA SER A 262 8.94 -16.13 -11.18
C SER A 262 8.50 -14.69 -11.27
N ILE A 263 8.67 -14.14 -12.47
CA ILE A 263 8.29 -12.77 -12.82
C ILE A 263 7.26 -12.88 -13.92
N LYS A 264 6.03 -12.46 -13.64
CA LYS A 264 4.93 -12.52 -14.61
C LYS A 264 4.61 -11.14 -15.11
N PHE A 265 4.46 -11.00 -16.40
CA PHE A 265 4.06 -9.74 -17.01
C PHE A 265 3.31 -10.02 -18.31
N GLN A 266 2.53 -9.04 -18.75
CA GLN A 266 1.80 -9.09 -20.02
C GLN A 266 2.42 -8.03 -20.91
N SER A 267 2.72 -8.37 -22.16
CA SER A 267 3.49 -7.47 -23.03
C SER A 267 2.81 -6.13 -23.25
N GLY A 268 3.57 -5.05 -23.08
CA GLY A 268 3.24 -3.72 -23.58
C GLY A 268 3.59 -3.56 -25.07
N SER A 269 3.73 -2.31 -25.52
CA SER A 269 3.90 -1.81 -26.91
C SER A 269 4.97 -2.47 -27.80
N CYS A 270 5.69 -3.47 -27.30
CA CYS A 270 6.78 -4.18 -27.95
C CYS A 270 6.41 -5.52 -28.62
N PHE A 271 5.16 -5.97 -28.48
CA PHE A 271 4.64 -7.17 -29.16
C PHE A 271 3.36 -6.86 -29.94
N PRO A 272 3.14 -7.53 -31.10
CA PRO A 272 1.93 -7.34 -31.90
C PRO A 272 0.66 -7.94 -31.25
N THR A 273 0.78 -8.86 -30.29
CA THR A 273 -0.36 -9.47 -29.58
C THR A 273 -0.41 -9.01 -28.12
N SER A 274 -1.25 -8.02 -27.84
CA SER A 274 -1.38 -7.33 -26.54
C SER A 274 -1.78 -8.21 -25.34
N ASN A 275 -2.14 -9.48 -25.54
CA ASN A 275 -2.69 -10.36 -24.51
C ASN A 275 -1.79 -11.52 -24.08
N THR A 276 -0.57 -11.65 -24.63
CA THR A 276 0.34 -12.74 -24.24
C THR A 276 0.92 -12.48 -22.86
N VAL A 277 0.75 -13.46 -21.96
CA VAL A 277 1.37 -13.47 -20.64
C VAL A 277 2.73 -14.17 -20.72
N TYR A 278 3.78 -13.47 -20.31
CA TYR A 278 5.13 -13.98 -20.20
C TYR A 278 5.46 -14.30 -18.75
N THR A 279 6.13 -15.43 -18.52
CA THR A 279 6.69 -15.80 -17.22
C THR A 279 8.19 -15.98 -17.38
N ILE A 280 8.98 -15.19 -16.66
CA ILE A 280 10.43 -15.35 -16.55
C ILE A 280 10.74 -16.16 -15.31
N THR A 281 11.48 -17.24 -15.50
CA THR A 281 12.08 -18.08 -14.46
C THR A 281 13.58 -18.19 -14.73
N LYS A 282 14.33 -18.79 -13.79
CA LYS A 282 15.76 -19.06 -14.02
C LYS A 282 16.02 -19.87 -15.29
N GLN A 283 15.16 -20.85 -15.59
CA GLN A 283 15.38 -21.77 -16.71
C GLN A 283 15.14 -21.13 -18.08
N ASN A 284 14.24 -20.14 -18.19
CA ASN A 284 13.85 -19.57 -19.48
C ASN A 284 14.26 -18.09 -19.65
N CYS A 285 14.94 -17.47 -18.68
CA CYS A 285 15.22 -16.04 -18.70
C CYS A 285 15.93 -15.59 -19.98
N GLN A 286 16.97 -16.31 -20.42
CA GLN A 286 17.72 -15.97 -21.64
C GLN A 286 16.83 -16.00 -22.89
N THR A 287 16.00 -17.04 -23.02
CA THR A 287 15.02 -17.16 -24.12
C THR A 287 14.03 -16.00 -24.09
N VAL A 288 13.45 -15.70 -22.93
CA VAL A 288 12.50 -14.59 -22.81
C VAL A 288 13.18 -13.25 -23.12
N ALA A 289 14.34 -12.95 -22.53
CA ALA A 289 15.07 -11.71 -22.74
C ALA A 289 15.47 -11.49 -24.21
N SER A 290 15.80 -12.56 -24.95
CA SER A 290 16.12 -12.49 -26.38
C SER A 290 14.97 -11.90 -27.22
N TYR A 291 13.72 -12.18 -26.86
CA TYR A 291 12.55 -11.61 -27.54
C TYR A 291 12.43 -10.08 -27.35
N PHE A 292 13.04 -9.51 -26.32
CA PHE A 292 12.98 -8.09 -26.00
C PHE A 292 14.17 -7.30 -26.54
N GLN A 293 15.22 -7.94 -27.07
CA GLN A 293 16.45 -7.24 -27.51
C GLN A 293 16.20 -6.16 -28.58
N GLY A 294 15.38 -6.47 -29.59
CA GLY A 294 15.03 -5.50 -30.65
C GLY A 294 14.25 -4.30 -30.10
N CYS A 295 13.44 -4.53 -29.07
CA CYS A 295 12.68 -3.50 -28.39
C CYS A 295 13.52 -2.64 -27.44
N TYR A 296 14.46 -3.26 -26.74
CA TYR A 296 15.45 -2.57 -25.93
C TYR A 296 16.27 -1.57 -26.74
N SER A 297 16.66 -1.92 -27.97
CA SER A 297 17.43 -1.03 -28.87
C SER A 297 16.62 0.21 -29.30
N LYS A 298 15.31 0.04 -29.56
CA LYS A 298 14.40 1.17 -29.87
C LYS A 298 14.14 2.03 -28.63
N TRP A 299 13.92 1.38 -27.49
CA TRP A 299 13.66 2.07 -26.23
C TRP A 299 14.87 2.91 -25.78
N THR A 300 16.08 2.37 -25.82
CA THR A 300 17.32 3.10 -25.48
C THR A 300 17.51 4.33 -26.36
N SER A 301 17.24 4.20 -27.66
CA SER A 301 17.26 5.34 -28.60
C SER A 301 16.24 6.42 -28.18
N ALA A 302 15.00 6.04 -27.84
CA ALA A 302 13.98 6.98 -27.37
C ALA A 302 14.35 7.64 -26.02
N MET A 303 14.90 6.89 -25.08
CA MET A 303 15.31 7.43 -23.78
C MET A 303 16.54 8.32 -23.85
N SER A 304 17.43 8.14 -24.81
CA SER A 304 18.56 9.07 -25.00
C SER A 304 18.09 10.49 -25.30
N VAL A 305 16.89 10.64 -25.88
CA VAL A 305 16.21 11.91 -26.11
C VAL A 305 15.53 12.41 -24.83
N VAL A 306 14.88 11.52 -24.06
CA VAL A 306 14.21 11.85 -22.79
C VAL A 306 15.19 12.18 -21.66
N ALA A 307 16.38 11.58 -21.66
CA ALA A 307 17.43 11.84 -20.66
C ALA A 307 18.00 13.27 -20.73
N GLN A 308 17.70 14.00 -21.81
CA GLN A 308 17.98 15.44 -21.93
C GLN A 308 16.96 16.30 -21.16
N CYS A 309 15.85 15.70 -20.71
CA CYS A 309 14.88 16.32 -19.81
C CYS A 309 15.18 15.84 -18.39
N GLU A 310 15.85 16.67 -17.58
CA GLU A 310 16.14 16.38 -16.17
C GLU A 310 14.83 16.25 -15.35
N MET A 311 14.33 15.04 -15.17
CA MET A 311 13.35 14.74 -14.12
C MET A 311 13.99 13.80 -13.10
N PRO A 312 14.13 14.19 -11.83
CA PRO A 312 14.72 13.32 -10.83
C PRO A 312 13.79 12.12 -10.60
N PRO A 313 14.28 10.87 -10.73
CA PRO A 313 13.55 9.69 -10.32
C PRO A 313 13.73 9.54 -8.81
N MET A 314 13.20 10.46 -8.02
CA MET A 314 13.31 10.37 -6.57
C MET A 314 11.96 10.53 -5.92
N CYS A 315 11.62 9.56 -5.06
CA CYS A 315 10.55 9.69 -4.08
C CYS A 315 10.95 10.72 -3.03
N ILE A 316 10.90 11.98 -3.44
CA ILE A 316 11.11 13.11 -2.57
C ILE A 316 9.94 13.22 -1.60
N SER A 317 10.23 13.55 -0.33
CA SER A 317 9.21 13.75 0.70
C SER A 317 8.20 14.83 0.28
N PRO A 318 7.00 14.92 0.88
CA PRO A 318 6.05 15.96 0.54
C PRO A 318 6.66 17.37 0.68
N GLU A 319 7.53 17.59 1.68
CA GLU A 319 8.28 18.83 1.81
C GLU A 319 9.27 19.08 0.66
N LEU A 320 10.07 18.08 0.27
CA LEU A 320 10.97 18.23 -0.87
C LEU A 320 10.20 18.34 -2.19
N TYR A 321 9.04 17.68 -2.33
CA TYR A 321 8.17 17.79 -3.49
C TYR A 321 7.57 19.20 -3.59
N MET A 322 7.11 19.75 -2.48
CA MET A 322 6.63 21.14 -2.43
C MET A 322 7.77 22.13 -2.74
N LYS A 323 8.97 21.92 -2.19
CA LYS A 323 10.16 22.71 -2.53
C LYS A 323 10.57 22.55 -4.00
N PHE A 324 10.45 21.35 -4.57
CA PHE A 324 10.71 21.09 -5.99
C PHE A 324 9.69 21.80 -6.88
N LEU A 325 8.39 21.73 -6.55
CA LEU A 325 7.36 22.47 -7.27
C LEU A 325 7.55 23.99 -7.18
N GLU A 326 8.02 24.50 -6.04
CA GLU A 326 8.34 25.92 -5.85
C GLU A 326 9.60 26.32 -6.63
N PHE A 327 10.62 25.46 -6.67
CA PHE A 327 11.81 25.62 -7.51
C PHE A 327 11.45 25.67 -9.01
N MET A 328 10.62 24.74 -9.50
CA MET A 328 10.19 24.69 -10.90
C MET A 328 9.32 25.89 -11.29
N LYS A 329 8.55 26.48 -10.35
CA LYS A 329 7.81 27.73 -10.58
C LYS A 329 8.70 28.96 -10.71
N THR A 330 9.87 28.94 -10.07
CA THR A 330 10.82 30.06 -10.03
C THR A 330 11.96 29.93 -11.03
N ASN A 331 12.13 28.74 -11.63
CA ASN A 331 13.15 28.42 -12.63
C ASN A 331 12.47 27.70 -13.81
N PRO A 332 11.73 28.45 -14.65
CA PRO A 332 10.90 27.90 -15.73
C PRO A 332 11.68 27.31 -16.91
#